data_AF-A0A350CPQ9-F1
#
_entry.id   AF-A0A350CPQ9-F1
#
_cell.length_a   1.000
_cell.length_b   1.000
_cell.length_c   1.000
_cell.angle_alpha   90.00
_cell.angle_beta   90.00
_cell.angle_gamma   90.00
#
_symmetry.space_group_name_H-M   'P 1'
#
loop_
_entity.id
_entity.type
_entity.pdbx_description
1 polymer ?
#
loop_
_entity_poly.entity_id
_entity_poly.type
_entity_poly.pdbx_seq_one_letter_code
_entity_poly.pdbx_strand_id
1 'polypeptide(L)' 'MKISQRAQAIDPFFAMEFGKHAAALEAQGHHVIKLSLGEPDFGPPPAVLEAARTAVDGALPYTGALGTA' A
#
# COMPACT_ATOMS: atom_id res chain seq x y z
N MET A 1 -12.96 23.67 -11.23
CA MET A 1 -13.03 22.25 -11.67
C MET A 1 -14.26 21.60 -11.05
N LYS A 2 -15.00 20.77 -11.81
CA LYS A 2 -16.16 20.02 -11.30
C LYS A 2 -15.80 18.54 -11.20
N ILE A 3 -15.84 17.98 -10.00
CA ILE A 3 -15.63 16.54 -9.76
C ILE A 3 -16.88 15.77 -10.22
N SER A 4 -16.70 14.55 -10.74
CA SER A 4 -17.82 13.71 -11.18
C SER A 4 -18.68 13.26 -10.00
N GLN A 5 -19.98 13.03 -10.24
CA GLN A 5 -20.90 12.56 -9.20
C GLN A 5 -20.47 11.22 -8.60
N ARG A 6 -19.98 10.29 -9.43
CA ARG A 6 -19.48 8.99 -8.97
C ARG A 6 -18.30 9.14 -8.00
N ALA A 7 -17.36 10.03 -8.28
CA ALA A 7 -16.24 10.26 -7.38
C ALA A 7 -16.66 10.94 -6.07
N GLN A 8 -17.69 11.78 -6.09
CA GLN A 8 -18.26 12.40 -4.89
C GLN A 8 -18.99 11.40 -3.98
N ALA A 9 -19.43 10.27 -4.53
CA ALA A 9 -20.14 9.22 -3.79
C ALA A 9 -19.22 8.21 -3.09
N ILE A 10 -17.89 8.35 -3.22
CA ILE A 10 -16.92 7.46 -2.59
C ILE A 10 -16.51 8.04 -1.24
N ASP A 11 -16.69 7.24 -0.19
CA ASP A 11 -16.20 7.60 1.14
C ASP A 11 -14.67 7.61 1.21
N PRO A 12 -14.07 8.47 2.07
CA PRO A 12 -12.64 8.47 2.31
C PRO A 12 -12.10 7.12 2.80
N PHE A 13 -10.82 6.86 2.54
CA PHE A 13 -10.15 5.67 3.05
C PHE A 13 -9.74 5.85 4.53
N PHE A 14 -10.67 5.55 5.44
CA PHE A 14 -10.52 5.79 6.87
C PHE A 14 -9.38 5.03 7.55
N ALA A 15 -8.95 3.88 7.00
CA ALA A 15 -7.85 3.09 7.57
C ALA A 15 -6.55 3.90 7.70
N MET A 16 -6.27 4.78 6.74
CA MET A 16 -5.10 5.66 6.81
C MET A 16 -5.21 6.71 7.92
N GLU A 17 -6.40 7.23 8.17
CA GLU A 17 -6.62 8.22 9.23
C GLU A 17 -6.41 7.60 10.62
N PHE A 18 -6.85 6.35 10.81
CA PHE A 18 -6.54 5.60 12.03
C PHE A 18 -5.03 5.38 12.20
N GLY A 19 -4.32 5.03 11.12
CA GLY A 19 -2.87 4.90 11.14
C GLY A 19 -2.15 6.20 11.56
N LYS A 20 -2.56 7.34 11.01
CA LYS A 20 -2.03 8.67 11.37
C LYS A 20 -2.28 9.00 12.84
N HIS A 21 -3.49 8.76 13.32
CA HIS A 21 -3.84 9.02 14.71
C HIS A 21 -3.06 8.14 15.68
N ALA A 22 -2.91 6.85 15.37
CA ALA A 22 -2.09 5.92 16.14
C ALA A 22 -0.63 6.38 16.22
N ALA A 23 -0.04 6.82 15.10
CA ALA A 23 1.32 7.36 15.08
C ALA A 23 1.46 8.64 15.92
N ALA A 24 0.45 9.51 15.93
CA ALA A 24 0.45 10.70 16.76
C ALA A 24 0.40 10.37 18.27
N LEU A 25 -0.35 9.35 18.66
CA LEU A 25 -0.41 8.86 20.04
C LEU A 25 0.92 8.20 20.46
N GLU A 26 1.54 7.40 19.59
CA GLU A 26 2.85 6.82 19.83
C GLU A 26 3.93 7.90 20.02
N ALA A 27 3.91 8.97 19.22
CA ALA A 27 4.82 10.11 19.35
C ALA A 27 4.66 10.87 20.69
N GLN A 28 3.51 10.75 21.34
CA GLN A 28 3.23 11.29 22.68
C GLN A 28 3.65 10.31 23.80
N GLY A 29 4.17 9.13 23.46
CA GLY A 29 4.60 8.10 24.41
C GLY A 29 3.52 7.10 24.82
N HIS A 30 2.36 7.11 24.16
CA HIS A 30 1.33 6.10 24.41
C HIS A 30 1.70 4.76 23.77
N HIS A 31 1.39 3.66 24.45
CA HIS A 31 1.45 2.32 23.89
C HIS A 31 0.16 2.02 23.10
N VAL A 32 0.28 1.81 21.79
CA VAL A 32 -0.86 1.63 20.87
C VAL A 32 -0.81 0.28 20.20
N ILE A 33 -1.90 -0.49 20.27
CA ILE A 33 -2.06 -1.75 19.55
C ILE A 33 -2.85 -1.47 18.26
N LYS A 34 -2.22 -1.65 17.11
CA LYS A 34 -2.80 -1.35 15.79
C LYS A 34 -3.47 -2.60 15.22
N LEU A 35 -4.81 -2.63 15.25
CA LEU A 35 -5.64 -3.69 14.64
C LEU A 35 -6.45 -3.16 13.44
N SER A 36 -6.02 -2.03 12.87
CA SER A 36 -6.77 -1.27 11.86
C SER A 36 -6.34 -1.54 10.42
N LEU A 37 -5.18 -2.19 10.21
CA LEU A 37 -4.60 -2.42 8.89
C LEU A 37 -4.26 -3.90 8.72
N GLY A 38 -4.49 -4.43 7.51
CA GLY A 38 -4.30 -5.85 7.20
C GLY A 38 -3.00 -6.16 6.45
N GLU A 39 -2.04 -5.23 6.40
CA GLU A 39 -0.74 -5.51 5.81
C GLU A 39 0.11 -6.39 6.74
N PRO A 40 0.89 -7.35 6.21
CA PRO A 40 1.84 -8.10 7.02
C PRO A 40 2.93 -7.20 7.61
N ASP A 41 3.42 -7.57 8.79
CA ASP A 41 4.53 -6.93 9.49
C ASP A 41 5.92 -7.39 8.97
N PHE A 42 5.95 -8.38 8.07
CA PHE A 42 7.15 -8.91 7.45
C PHE A 42 7.23 -8.61 5.95
N GLY A 43 8.46 -8.57 5.43
CA GLY A 43 8.72 -8.33 4.01
C GLY A 43 8.43 -9.55 3.12
N PRO A 44 8.49 -9.38 1.78
CA PRO A 44 8.30 -10.49 0.83
C PRO A 44 9.34 -11.61 1.04
N PRO A 45 9.01 -12.86 0.68
CA PRO A 45 9.97 -13.97 0.73
C PRO A 45 11.24 -13.69 -0.09
N PRO A 46 12.43 -14.16 0.34
CA PRO A 46 13.69 -13.89 -0.37
C PRO A 46 13.66 -14.26 -1.86
N ALA A 47 13.02 -15.37 -2.23
CA ALA A 47 12.91 -15.79 -3.62
C ALA A 47 12.18 -14.78 -4.51
N VAL A 48 11.17 -14.07 -3.98
CA VAL A 48 10.45 -13.01 -4.69
C VAL A 48 11.36 -11.80 -4.89
N LEU A 49 12.14 -11.44 -3.87
CA LEU A 49 13.10 -10.33 -3.94
C LEU A 49 14.19 -10.57 -4.97
N GLU A 50 14.76 -11.79 -5.02
CA GLU A 50 15.77 -12.13 -6.03
C GLU A 50 15.19 -12.14 -7.45
N ALA A 51 14.00 -12.73 -7.65
CA ALA A 51 13.32 -12.71 -8.94
C ALA A 51 13.03 -11.28 -9.41
N ALA A 52 12.59 -10.40 -8.51
CA ALA A 52 12.34 -9.00 -8.82
C ALA A 52 13.63 -8.27 -9.22
N ARG A 53 14.75 -8.52 -8.54
CA ARG A 53 16.07 -7.94 -8.89
C ARG A 53 16.51 -8.36 -10.30
N THR A 54 16.43 -9.65 -10.60
CA THR A 54 16.76 -10.15 -11.94
C THR A 54 15.85 -9.57 -13.02
N ALA A 55 14.55 -9.41 -12.72
CA ALA A 55 13.60 -8.87 -13.68
C ALA A 55 13.86 -7.40 -14.05
N VAL A 56 14.36 -6.59 -13.11
CA VAL A 56 14.63 -5.15 -13.35
C VAL A 56 15.96 -4.88 -14.05
N ASP A 57 16.86 -5.86 -14.14
CA ASP A 57 18.13 -5.71 -14.88
C ASP A 57 17.94 -5.73 -16.41
N GLY A 58 16.76 -6.15 -16.89
CA GLY A 58 16.40 -6.19 -18.31
C GLY A 58 15.66 -4.94 -18.83
N ALA A 59 15.32 -4.94 -20.12
CA ALA A 59 14.42 -3.92 -20.67
C ALA A 59 12.99 -4.12 -20.13
N LEU A 60 12.32 -3.03 -19.75
CA LEU A 60 10.95 -3.02 -19.20
C LEU A 60 9.95 -2.34 -20.16
N PRO A 61 9.66 -2.92 -21.33
CA PRO A 61 8.64 -2.39 -22.24
C PRO A 61 7.23 -2.65 -21.72
N TYR A 62 6.24 -2.10 -22.43
CA TYR A 62 4.84 -2.41 -22.16
C TYR A 62 4.56 -3.92 -22.25
N THR A 63 3.74 -4.40 -21.31
CA THR A 63 3.22 -5.77 -21.31
C THR A 63 1.83 -5.81 -21.94
N GLY A 64 1.33 -7.01 -22.22
CA GLY A 64 -0.05 -7.19 -22.63
C GLY A 64 -1.04 -6.76 -21.54
N ALA A 65 -2.28 -6.46 -21.92
CA ALA A 65 -3.29 -5.98 -20.98
C ALA A 65 -3.59 -6.95 -19.81
N LEU A 66 -3.29 -8.25 -19.98
CA LEU A 66 -3.46 -9.28 -18.96
C LEU A 66 -2.14 -9.65 -18.25
N GLY A 67 -1.05 -8.93 -18.52
CA GLY A 67 0.29 -9.22 -18.02
C GLY A 67 1.13 -10.05 -18.99
N THR A 68 2.28 -10.49 -18.50
CA THR A 68 3.17 -11.44 -19.19
C THR A 68 2.82 -12.87 -18.78
N ALA A 69 2.94 -13.82 -19.71
CA ALA A 69 2.75 -15.25 -19.45
C ALA A 69 3.79 -15.80 -18.45
#